data_AF-A0A7C5EEL5-F1
#
_entry.id   AF-A0A7C5EEL5-F1
#
_cell.length_a   1.000
_cell.length_b   1.000
_cell.length_c   1.000
_cell.angle_alpha   90.00
_cell.angle_beta   90.00
_cell.angle_gamma   90.00
#
_symmetry.space_group_name_H-M   'P 1'
#
loop_
_entity.id
_entity.type
_entity.pdbx_description
1 polymer ?
#
loop_
_entity_poly.entity_id
_entity_poly.type
_entity_poly.pdbx_seq_one_letter_code
_entity_poly.pdbx_strand_id
1 'polypeptide(L)'
;MEEALEVKVFCSPALKSENFSGLVRSVSSKNKLGNFDILSKHINFITLIFEELIIETLEKKKIVYKFERGVLKVSENKVKIFLGL
;
A
#
# COMPACT_ATOMS: atom_id res chain seq x y z
N MET A 1 -21.74 -3.42 3.70
CA MET A 1 -20.87 -2.23 3.78
C MET A 1 -19.49 -2.68 3.33
N GLU A 2 -18.88 -2.04 2.34
CA GLU A 2 -17.49 -2.33 2.00
C GLU A 2 -16.62 -1.81 3.16
N GLU A 3 -15.93 -2.73 3.83
CA GLU A 3 -15.09 -2.38 4.96
C GLU A 3 -13.83 -1.68 4.43
N ALA A 4 -13.58 -0.47 4.95
CA ALA A 4 -12.42 0.32 4.56
C ALA A 4 -11.17 -0.10 5.34
N LEU A 5 -10.01 0.33 4.83
CA LEU A 5 -8.72 0.08 5.43
C LEU A 5 -7.93 1.40 5.52
N GLU A 6 -7.32 1.68 6.67
CA GLU A 6 -6.54 2.90 6.89
C GLU A 6 -5.14 2.73 6.31
N VAL A 7 -4.76 3.58 5.35
CA VAL A 7 -3.47 3.51 4.67
C VAL A 7 -2.66 4.76 4.95
N LYS A 8 -1.36 4.57 5.20
CA LYS A 8 -0.34 5.63 5.18
C LYS A 8 0.84 5.21 4.31
N VAL A 9 1.14 6.02 3.30
CA VAL A 9 2.31 5.88 2.44
C VAL A 9 3.32 6.96 2.79
N PHE A 10 4.53 6.52 3.11
CA PHE A 10 5.70 7.35 3.35
C PHE A 10 6.66 7.18 2.18
N CYS A 11 6.87 8.25 1.44
CA CYS A 11 7.78 8.31 0.30
C CYS A 11 9.12 8.87 0.75
N SER A 12 10.21 8.17 0.43
CA SER A 12 11.56 8.71 0.54
C SER A 12 11.68 10.01 -0.27
N PRO A 13 12.42 11.03 0.22
CA PRO A 13 12.65 12.27 -0.53
C PRO A 13 13.23 12.05 -1.93
N ALA A 14 13.96 10.94 -2.15
CA ALA A 14 14.52 10.58 -3.45
C ALA A 14 13.44 10.22 -4.50
N LEU A 15 12.26 9.75 -4.07
CA LEU A 15 11.21 9.22 -4.97
C LEU A 15 10.38 10.33 -5.65
N LYS A 16 10.57 11.61 -5.29
CA LYS A 16 9.83 12.80 -5.77
C LYS A 16 8.29 12.61 -5.80
N SER A 17 7.78 11.70 -4.99
CA SER A 17 6.36 11.35 -4.90
C SER A 17 5.81 11.81 -3.56
N GLU A 18 4.53 12.18 -3.52
CA GLU A 18 3.91 12.69 -2.31
C GLU A 18 3.49 11.56 -1.36
N ASN A 19 3.57 11.84 -0.05
CA ASN A 19 3.00 10.97 0.97
C ASN A 19 1.48 10.88 0.81
N PHE A 20 0.89 9.78 1.26
CA PHE A 20 -0.55 9.60 1.26
C PHE A 20 -1.06 9.14 2.63
N SER A 21 -2.24 9.59 3.01
CA SER A 21 -2.95 9.12 4.20
C SER A 21 -4.46 9.14 3.93
N GLY A 22 -5.13 8.02 4.14
CA GLY A 22 -6.58 7.97 3.93
C GLY A 22 -7.20 6.60 4.14
N LEU A 23 -8.53 6.57 4.09
CA LEU A 23 -9.33 5.34 4.04
C LEU A 23 -9.47 4.88 2.59
N VAL A 24 -9.21 3.60 2.35
CA VAL A 24 -9.20 3.03 1.01
C VAL A 24 -9.94 1.69 1.01
N ARG A 25 -10.24 1.19 -0.20
CA ARG A 25 -10.86 -0.11 -0.40
C ARG A 25 -9.82 -1.23 -0.32
N SER A 26 -8.70 -1.06 -1.01
CA SER A 26 -7.64 -2.07 -1.11
C SER A 26 -6.28 -1.46 -1.42
N VAL A 27 -5.24 -2.26 -1.16
CA VAL A 27 -3.86 -1.98 -1.55
C VAL A 27 -3.31 -3.20 -2.29
N SER A 28 -2.81 -3.02 -3.50
CA SER A 28 -2.20 -4.08 -4.31
C SER A 28 -0.73 -3.79 -4.55
N SER A 29 0.11 -4.83 -4.54
CA SER A 29 1.52 -4.72 -4.88
C SER A 29 2.13 -6.09 -5.21
N LYS A 30 3.45 -6.13 -5.39
CA LYS A 30 4.22 -7.32 -5.73
C LYS A 30 5.31 -7.57 -4.71
N ASN A 31 5.43 -8.79 -4.24
CA ASN A 31 6.55 -9.26 -3.42
C ASN A 31 7.35 -10.35 -4.19
N LYS A 32 8.28 -11.03 -3.50
CA LYS A 32 9.10 -12.09 -4.11
C LYS A 32 8.29 -13.32 -4.59
N LEU A 33 7.10 -13.54 -4.04
CA LEU A 33 6.23 -14.67 -4.40
C LEU A 33 5.26 -14.32 -5.53
N GLY A 34 5.02 -13.02 -5.77
CA GLY A 34 4.16 -12.54 -6.84
C GLY A 34 3.27 -11.39 -6.40
N ASN A 35 2.17 -11.22 -7.11
CA ASN A 35 1.19 -10.16 -6.86
C ASN A 35 0.30 -10.53 -5.67
N PHE A 36 -0.12 -9.53 -4.90
CA PHE A 36 -1.03 -9.71 -3.78
C PHE A 36 -1.90 -8.47 -3.56
N ASP A 37 -3.02 -8.69 -2.88
CA ASP A 37 -3.98 -7.67 -2.50
C ASP A 37 -4.21 -7.68 -0.98
N ILE A 38 -4.26 -6.50 -0.37
CA ILE A 38 -4.65 -6.29 1.01
C ILE A 38 -6.04 -5.63 1.00
N LEU A 39 -7.02 -6.33 1.58
CA LEU A 39 -8.35 -5.81 1.85
C LEU A 39 -8.54 -5.63 3.37
N SER A 40 -9.67 -5.05 3.75
CA SER A 40 -10.05 -4.92 5.16
C SER A 40 -10.01 -6.26 5.89
N LYS A 41 -9.61 -6.24 7.17
CA LYS A 41 -9.43 -7.42 8.04
C LYS A 41 -8.40 -8.45 7.56
N HIS A 42 -7.53 -8.09 6.63
CA HIS A 42 -6.39 -8.94 6.30
C HIS A 42 -5.53 -9.18 7.56
N ILE A 43 -5.03 -10.41 7.71
CA ILE A 43 -4.16 -10.80 8.83
C ILE A 43 -2.88 -9.95 8.87
N ASN A 44 -2.21 -9.95 10.02
CA ASN A 44 -0.92 -9.25 10.17
C ASN A 44 0.09 -9.77 9.14
N PHE A 45 0.70 -8.84 8.41
CA PHE A 45 1.54 -9.17 7.26
C PHE A 45 2.64 -8.13 7.09
N ILE A 46 3.88 -8.55 6.87
CA ILE A 46 5.01 -7.67 6.58
C ILE A 46 5.78 -8.25 5.40
N THR A 47 6.03 -7.45 4.38
CA THR A 47 6.79 -7.90 3.20
C THR A 47 7.57 -6.76 2.58
N LEU A 48 8.64 -7.11 1.86
CA LEU A 48 9.21 -6.24 0.84
C LEU A 48 8.26 -6.18 -0.35
N ILE A 49 8.14 -4.99 -0.94
CA ILE A 49 7.38 -4.74 -2.15
C ILE A 49 8.28 -4.13 -3.23
N PHE A 50 7.91 -4.33 -4.50
CA PHE A 50 8.70 -3.93 -5.65
C PHE A 50 7.82 -3.39 -6.78
N GLU A 51 8.44 -2.63 -7.69
CA GLU A 51 7.88 -2.11 -8.95
C GLU A 51 6.77 -1.07 -8.79
N GLU A 52 5.64 -1.46 -8.18
CA GLU A 52 4.49 -0.58 -8.02
C GLU A 52 3.63 -0.89 -6.80
N LEU A 53 2.89 0.14 -6.39
CA LEU A 53 1.87 0.09 -5.35
C LEU A 53 0.63 0.75 -5.93
N ILE A 54 -0.48 0.02 -5.89
CA ILE A 54 -1.77 0.49 -6.36
C ILE A 54 -2.68 0.62 -5.15
N ILE A 55 -3.26 1.79 -4.96
CA ILE A 55 -4.28 2.06 -3.95
C ILE A 55 -5.60 2.27 -4.66
N GLU A 56 -6.61 1.46 -4.32
CA GLU A 56 -7.97 1.67 -4.78
C GLU A 56 -8.76 2.44 -3.72
N THR A 57 -9.18 3.65 -4.06
CA THR A 57 -9.98 4.49 -3.14
C THR A 57 -11.40 3.95 -2.99
N LEU A 58 -12.14 4.46 -2.01
CA LEU A 58 -13.56 4.13 -1.83
C LEU A 58 -14.43 4.53 -3.04
N GLU A 59 -13.97 5.48 -3.84
CA GLU A 59 -14.61 5.90 -5.10
C GLU A 59 -14.19 5.05 -6.32
N LYS A 60 -13.47 3.94 -6.10
CA LYS A 60 -12.89 3.07 -7.16
C LYS A 60 -11.89 3.78 -8.08
N LYS A 61 -11.29 4.89 -7.62
CA LYS A 61 -10.17 5.55 -8.30
C LYS A 61 -8.87 4.85 -7.90
N LYS A 62 -7.91 4.79 -8.83
CA LYS A 62 -6.59 4.20 -8.58
C LYS A 62 -5.54 5.29 -8.40
N ILE A 63 -4.79 5.20 -7.31
CA ILE A 63 -3.55 5.97 -7.10
C ILE A 63 -2.39 4.98 -7.29
N VAL A 64 -1.43 5.34 -8.13
CA VAL A 64 -0.31 4.45 -8.50
C VAL A 64 1.00 5.11 -8.12
N TYR A 65 1.82 4.39 -7.35
CA TYR A 65 3.20 4.74 -7.06
C TYR A 65 4.13 3.81 -7.83
N LYS A 66 5.15 4.39 -8.47
CA LYS A 66 6.25 3.64 -9.10
C LYS A 66 7.52 3.80 -8.25
N PHE A 67 8.17 2.68 -7.95
CA PHE A 67 9.37 2.64 -7.11
C PHE A 67 10.14 1.34 -7.35
N GLU A 68 11.41 1.31 -6.97
CA GLU A 68 12.20 0.08 -7.08
C GLU A 68 11.91 -0.89 -5.92
N ARG A 69 11.98 -0.38 -4.68
CA ARG A 69 11.78 -1.16 -3.47
C ARG A 69 11.07 -0.39 -2.36
N GLY A 70 10.29 -1.11 -1.57
CA GLY A 70 9.62 -0.62 -0.37
C GLY A 70 9.34 -1.71 0.65
N VAL A 71 8.74 -1.33 1.77
CA VAL A 71 8.24 -2.24 2.82
C VAL A 71 6.77 -1.94 3.06
N LEU A 72 5.94 -2.98 3.12
CA LEU A 72 4.54 -2.91 3.50
C LEU A 72 4.33 -3.66 4.82
N LYS A 73 3.61 -3.04 5.75
CA LYS A 73 3.18 -3.63 7.01
C LYS A 73 1.68 -3.47 7.20
N VAL A 74 1.00 -4.57 7.48
CA VAL A 74 -0.42 -4.67 7.86
C VAL A 74 -0.50 -5.06 9.33
N SER A 75 -1.24 -4.29 10.12
CA SER A 75 -1.56 -4.63 11.50
C SER A 75 -2.82 -3.87 11.93
N GLU A 76 -3.74 -4.54 12.64
CA GLU A 76 -4.95 -3.90 13.20
C GLU A 76 -5.77 -3.14 12.16
N ASN A 77 -5.95 -3.71 10.97
CA ASN A 77 -6.65 -3.07 9.83
C ASN A 77 -6.02 -1.75 9.35
N LYS A 78 -4.74 -1.54 9.64
CA LYS A 78 -3.94 -0.40 9.20
C LYS A 78 -2.79 -0.90 8.33
N VAL A 79 -2.55 -0.21 7.23
CA VAL A 79 -1.44 -0.49 6.31
C VAL A 79 -0.48 0.70 6.30
N LYS A 80 0.77 0.43 6.66
CA LYS A 80 1.87 1.39 6.56
C LYS A 80 2.81 0.93 5.46
N ILE A 81 3.10 1.83 4.53
CA ILE A 81 3.96 1.55 3.38
C ILE A 81 5.10 2.57 3.37
N PHE A 82 6.32 2.10 3.22
CA PHE A 82 7.53 2.92 3.10
C PHE A 82 8.16 2.65 1.74
N LEU A 83 8.22 3.68 0.89
CA LEU A 83 8.70 3.60 -0.50
C LEU A 83 10.05 4.30 -0.67
N GLY A 84 10.89 3.77 -1.56
CA GLY A 84 12.18 4.36 -1.92
C GLY A 84 13.28 4.04 -0.91
N LEU A 85 13.37 2.76 -0.54
CA LEU A 85 14.42 2.18 0.29
C LEU A 85 15.66 1.81 -0.52
#